data_AF-A0A7R6W8I8-F1
#
_entry.id   AF-A0A7R6W8I8-F1
#
_cell.length_a   1.000
_cell.length_b   1.000
_cell.length_c   1.000
_cell.angle_alpha   90.00
_cell.angle_beta   90.00
_cell.angle_gamma   90.00
#
_symmetry.space_group_name_H-M   'P 1'
#
loop_
_entity.id
_entity.type
_entity.pdbx_description
1 polymer ?
#
loop_
_entity_poly.entity_id
_entity_poly.type
_entity_poly.pdbx_seq_one_letter_code
_entity_poly.pdbx_strand_id
1 'polypeptide(L)' 'MVKKKQHNPVFKPQDRYFINEQGWWFFTIEMISGPFVSKPDCVDACRRYIQKREGVL' A
#
# COMPACT_ATOMS: atom_id res chain seq x y z
N MET A 1 17.19 2.88 -30.05
CA MET A 1 16.08 2.28 -29.27
C MET A 1 16.22 2.72 -27.82
N VAL A 2 15.57 3.83 -27.44
CA VAL A 2 15.66 4.33 -26.06
C VAL A 2 14.71 3.48 -25.21
N LYS A 3 15.26 2.50 -24.47
CA LYS A 3 14.54 1.83 -23.39
C LYS A 3 14.20 2.91 -22.37
N LYS A 4 12.99 3.49 -22.46
CA LYS A 4 12.43 4.25 -21.34
C LYS A 4 12.50 3.30 -20.15
N LYS A 5 13.39 3.57 -19.19
CA LYS A 5 13.31 2.96 -17.87
C LYS A 5 11.87 3.17 -17.46
N GLN A 6 11.13 2.08 -17.37
CA GLN A 6 9.80 2.09 -16.79
C GLN A 6 10.00 2.77 -15.45
N HIS A 7 9.57 4.02 -15.33
CA HIS A 7 9.29 4.60 -14.04
C HIS A 7 8.16 3.71 -13.53
N ASN A 8 8.51 2.57 -12.93
CA ASN A 8 7.68 2.01 -11.90
C ASN A 8 7.47 3.21 -11.00
N PRO A 9 6.25 3.75 -10.89
CA PRO A 9 6.02 4.83 -9.95
C PRO A 9 6.55 4.29 -8.64
N VAL A 10 7.68 4.86 -8.17
CA VAL A 10 8.22 4.54 -6.86
C VAL A 10 7.13 5.04 -5.94
N PHE A 11 6.27 4.10 -5.59
CA PHE A 11 4.95 4.35 -5.09
C PHE A 11 5.16 4.98 -3.73
N LYS A 12 5.08 6.31 -3.66
CA LYS A 12 5.38 7.03 -2.43
C LYS A 12 4.35 6.57 -1.39
N PRO A 13 4.76 5.96 -0.28
CA PRO A 13 3.84 5.39 0.72
C PRO A 13 2.92 6.42 1.38
N GLN A 14 3.18 7.71 1.15
CA GLN A 14 2.57 8.82 1.87
C GLN A 14 1.07 9.00 1.55
N ASP A 15 0.59 8.55 0.39
CA ASP A 15 -0.83 8.70 -0.02
C ASP A 15 -1.71 7.47 0.24
N ARG A 16 -1.25 6.52 1.08
CA ARG A 16 -1.93 5.22 1.23
C ARG A 16 -2.64 5.01 2.55
N TYR A 17 -2.61 5.94 3.50
CA TYR A 17 -3.15 5.67 4.85
C TYR A 17 -4.06 6.79 5.32
N PHE A 18 -5.22 6.43 5.88
CA PHE A 18 -6.09 7.36 6.59
C PHE A 18 -6.57 6.75 7.90
N ILE A 19 -6.95 7.61 8.84
CA ILE A 19 -7.51 7.21 10.14
C ILE A 19 -8.91 7.80 10.25
N ASN A 20 -9.86 6.98 10.72
CA ASN A 20 -11.20 7.43 11.11
C ASN A 20 -11.51 6.94 12.53
N GLU A 21 -12.72 7.20 13.02
CA GLU A 21 -13.16 6.79 14.36
C GLU A 21 -13.10 5.26 14.59
N GLN A 22 -13.06 4.47 13.52
CA GLN A 22 -12.97 3.01 13.57
C GLN A 22 -11.53 2.48 13.58
N GLY A 23 -10.55 3.30 13.19
CA GLY A 23 -9.13 2.91 13.19
C GLY A 23 -8.38 3.32 11.92
N TRP A 24 -7.28 2.61 11.66
CA TRP A 24 -6.39 2.85 10.53
C TRP A 24 -6.83 2.09 9.29
N TRP A 25 -6.75 2.73 8.15
CA TRP A 25 -7.11 2.17 6.86
C TRP A 25 -5.99 2.40 5.88
N PHE A 26 -5.81 1.47 4.94
CA PHE A 26 -4.96 1.69 3.79
C PHE A 26 -5.74 1.65 2.48
N PHE A 27 -5.27 2.45 1.53
CA PHE A 27 -5.79 2.55 0.17
C PHE A 27 -4.67 2.25 -0.84
N THR A 28 -4.98 1.39 -1.80
CA THR A 28 -4.16 1.12 -2.99
C THR A 28 -5.03 1.28 -4.23
N ILE A 29 -4.42 1.36 -5.42
CA ILE A 29 -5.17 1.49 -6.70
C ILE A 29 -6.28 0.43 -6.85
N GLU A 30 -6.08 -0.77 -6.31
CA GLU A 30 -6.96 -1.91 -6.54
C GLU A 30 -7.76 -2.33 -5.29
N MET A 31 -7.44 -1.79 -4.12
CA MET A 31 -7.99 -2.28 -2.85
C MET A 31 -7.96 -1.21 -1.76
N ILE A 32 -9.05 -1.17 -0.99
CA ILE A 32 -9.15 -0.49 0.30
C ILE A 32 -9.26 -1.56 1.38
N SER A 33 -8.52 -1.44 2.47
CA SER A 33 -8.57 -2.41 3.57
C SER A 33 -8.37 -1.74 4.94
N GLY A 34 -9.04 -2.31 5.93
CA GLY A 34 -9.15 -1.83 7.31
C GLY A 34 -10.48 -2.27 7.93
N PRO A 35 -10.81 -1.82 9.15
CA PRO A 35 -9.99 -0.99 10.03
C PRO A 35 -8.92 -1.82 10.76
N PHE A 36 -7.75 -1.23 10.96
CA PHE A 36 -6.65 -1.76 11.77
C PHE A 36 -6.54 -0.97 13.07
N VAL A 37 -6.25 -1.67 14.17
CA VAL A 37 -6.15 -1.06 15.51
C VAL A 37 -4.98 -0.09 15.59
N SER A 38 -3.85 -0.44 14.96
CA SER A 38 -2.63 0.35 15.01
C SER A 38 -2.12 0.73 13.62
N LYS A 39 -1.40 1.86 13.54
CA LYS A 39 -0.73 2.28 12.32
C LYS A 39 0.27 1.22 11.81
N PRO A 40 1.11 0.59 12.67
CA PRO A 40 2.00 -0.48 12.23
C PRO A 40 1.27 -1.65 11.56
N ASP A 41 0.17 -2.14 12.15
CA ASP A 41 -0.58 -3.27 11.56
C ASP A 41 -1.14 -2.92 10.18
N CYS A 42 -1.63 -1.69 10.02
CA CYS A 42 -2.13 -1.17 8.75
C CYS A 42 -1.02 -1.11 7.68
N VAL A 43 0.17 -0.65 8.07
CA VAL A 43 1.35 -0.56 7.19
C VAL A 43 1.83 -1.95 6.79
N ASP A 44 1.91 -2.89 7.74
CA ASP A 44 2.34 -4.26 7.47
C ASP A 44 1.35 -5.01 6.58
N ALA A 45 0.05 -4.83 6.78
CA ALA A 45 -0.98 -5.38 5.92
C ALA A 45 -0.88 -4.81 4.49
N CYS A 46 -0.69 -3.49 4.35
CA CYS A 46 -0.47 -2.87 3.05
C CYS A 46 0.81 -3.41 2.38
N ARG A 47 1.90 -3.56 3.13
CA ARG A 47 3.16 -4.11 2.61
C ARG A 47 2.99 -5.54 2.11
N ARG A 48 2.32 -6.38 2.90
CA ARG A 48 2.05 -7.78 2.54
C ARG A 48 1.18 -7.88 1.28
N TYR A 49 0.19 -7.01 1.14
CA TYR A 49 -0.63 -6.93 -0.08
C TYR A 49 0.23 -6.61 -1.32
N ILE A 50 1.11 -5.60 -1.23
CA ILE A 50 2.02 -5.24 -2.33
C ILE A 50 2.94 -6.41 -2.68
N GLN A 51 3.59 -7.01 -1.67
CA GLN A 51 4.50 -8.14 -1.88
C GLN A 51 3.81 -9.33 -2.55
N LYS A 52 2.57 -9.63 -2.15
CA LYS A 52 1.75 -10.66 -2.79
C LYS A 52 1.40 -10.31 -4.24
N ARG A 53 1.05 -9.05 -4.52
CA ARG A 53 0.75 -8.57 -5.88
C ARG A 53 1.98 -8.64 -6.79
N GLU A 54 3.15 -8.28 -6.26
CA GLU A 54 4.41 -8.30 -7.01
C GLU A 54 5.02 -9.70 -7.14
N GLY A 55 4.38 -10.74 -6.56
CA GLY A 55 4.86 -12.12 -6.63
C GLY A 55 6.15 -12.36 -5.84
N VAL A 56 6.43 -11.53 -4.83
CA VAL A 56 7.60 -11.64 -3.96
C VAL A 56 7.40 -12.70 -2.86
N LEU A 57 6.15 -13.07 -2.58
CA LEU A 57 5.73 -13.93 -1.47
C LEU A 57 4.86 -15.09 -1.95
#